data_AF-A0AAD9ABV9-F1
#
_entry.id   AF-A0AAD9ABV9-F1
#
_cell.length_a   1.000
_cell.length_b   1.000
_cell.length_c   1.000
_cell.angle_alpha   90.00
_cell.angle_beta   90.00
_cell.angle_gamma   90.00
#
_symmetry.space_group_name_H-M   'P 1'
#
loop_
_entity.id
_entity.type
_entity.pdbx_description
1 polymer ?
#
loop_
_entity_poly.entity_id
_entity_poly.type
_entity_poly.pdbx_seq_one_letter_code
_entity_poly.pdbx_strand_id
1 'polypeptide(L)'
;MKNVDLPLRTYQKGFLRCNVYLPKDAAPFGPERYPVIATYGPYGKDVPYSVFHKKSWDQLNAEMKSHHASWETPDPGFWTGKGYIVVRADELGAGQSPGLLDTMSRGTSEAFFDVVEWCSEQEWSSGKVGLLGISYYAGTQWRVAARKPKGLAAMIPWEGMSDYYRDRVRHGGILSDKFISESGPVVITIEQFVNEDGREQNFGGKTAFRRTSDDTVDGDLDEDTLRQNRRDQTVDTAVHRFRDEEYYRTRDFDVEAIETPLLSVANWGGILLHLRGNVLGWMRASSKYKFLHFIVGRHDLPFYYSESAAVQLSFFNAFLKNNDADGWKTGGQPRVHLCLRQGEAGVDDPEREHKFPKRHENDWPLPGTLYQRFFLAADEKLAIHPSDTTTSVSYDAMDGSDPISFRYKTPAPLEITGHIVAHLTVSASRKPARDSPPTDIDLFITLRKINVNGQEVFYTGTMGDPVPIVKGWLRVSQRLIDASHHFHRDFMPYRNYHSTDVQPVKESEKYAIDVEVWPTNVVLEPGETLVLEIAGHDTQGVGSFSHGHAKDRDEKTFSGINTVHTGGENSWLLLPVINSER
;
A
#
# COMPACT_ATOMS: atom_id res chain seq x y z
N MET A 1 20.77 18.27 15.96
CA MET A 1 21.86 18.48 14.98
C MET A 1 21.24 18.48 13.59
N LYS A 2 21.56 19.44 12.73
CA LYS A 2 20.93 19.61 11.41
C LYS A 2 21.97 19.40 10.31
N ASN A 3 21.58 18.81 9.17
CA ASN A 3 22.44 18.58 8.00
C ASN A 3 23.74 17.82 8.33
N VAL A 4 23.66 16.81 9.19
CA VAL A 4 24.80 15.95 9.53
C VAL A 4 25.12 15.05 8.33
N ASP A 5 26.40 14.99 7.98
CA ASP A 5 26.91 14.12 6.91
C ASP A 5 26.97 12.68 7.37
N LEU A 6 26.25 11.83 6.65
CA LEU A 6 26.23 10.39 6.81
C LEU A 6 26.99 9.76 5.64
N PRO A 7 28.21 9.26 5.85
CA PRO A 7 29.00 8.70 4.75
C PRO A 7 28.40 7.39 4.25
N LEU A 8 28.24 7.27 2.93
CA LEU A 8 27.81 6.03 2.28
C LEU A 8 28.99 5.07 2.13
N ARG A 9 28.75 3.79 2.40
CA ARG A 9 29.74 2.71 2.43
C ARG A 9 29.45 1.60 1.42
N THR A 10 28.18 1.32 1.13
CA THR A 10 27.77 0.12 0.38
C THR A 10 27.43 0.35 -1.09
N TYR A 11 26.75 1.46 -1.42
CA TYR A 11 26.27 1.70 -2.78
C TYR A 11 27.24 2.48 -3.66
N GLN A 12 27.58 3.69 -3.22
CA GLN A 12 28.46 4.62 -3.92
C GLN A 12 29.22 5.47 -2.91
N LYS A 13 30.38 6.00 -3.31
CA LYS A 13 31.08 6.99 -2.49
C LYS A 13 30.26 8.28 -2.46
N GLY A 14 30.09 8.83 -1.27
CA GLY A 14 29.33 10.06 -1.08
C GLY A 14 28.80 10.14 0.35
N PHE A 15 27.84 11.02 0.57
CA PHE A 15 27.15 11.15 1.83
C PHE A 15 25.67 11.43 1.61
N LEU A 16 24.88 11.17 2.65
CA LEU A 16 23.52 11.66 2.80
C LEU A 16 23.51 12.77 3.85
N ARG A 17 22.52 13.65 3.78
CA ARG A 17 22.25 14.65 4.82
C ARG A 17 21.11 14.17 5.70
N CYS A 18 21.32 14.25 7.01
CA CYS A 18 20.29 13.90 7.98
C CYS A 18 20.16 14.94 9.09
N ASN A 19 18.99 14.94 9.72
CA ASN A 19 18.74 15.65 10.97
C ASN A 19 18.67 14.63 12.11
N VAL A 20 19.30 14.97 13.24
CA VAL A 20 19.31 14.16 14.46
C VAL A 20 18.69 14.95 15.61
N TYR A 21 17.59 14.41 16.14
CA TYR A 21 16.85 14.98 17.27
C TYR A 21 17.11 14.13 18.51
N LEU A 22 17.61 14.76 19.57
CA LEU A 22 18.14 14.08 20.75
C LEU A 22 17.40 14.53 22.02
N PRO A 23 17.23 13.65 23.02
CA PRO A 23 17.04 14.07 24.41
C PRO A 23 18.19 15.00 24.87
N LYS A 24 17.90 15.93 25.78
CA LYS A 24 18.89 16.95 26.20
C LYS A 24 20.09 16.39 26.96
N ASP A 25 19.91 15.25 27.60
CA ASP A 25 20.89 14.49 28.39
C ASP A 25 21.59 13.39 27.57
N ALA A 26 21.26 13.24 26.28
CA ALA A 26 21.96 12.34 25.38
C ALA A 26 23.38 12.85 25.06
N ALA A 27 24.32 11.93 24.83
CA ALA A 27 25.63 12.27 24.30
C ALA A 27 25.54 13.07 22.97
N PRO A 28 26.52 13.94 22.65
CA PRO A 28 27.63 14.37 23.51
C PRO A 28 27.25 15.43 24.56
N PHE A 29 25.96 15.84 24.65
CA PHE A 29 25.52 16.92 25.54
C PHE A 29 25.32 16.46 26.99
N GLY A 30 25.07 15.16 27.20
CA GLY A 30 25.07 14.50 28.49
C GLY A 30 25.65 13.07 28.41
N PRO A 31 25.52 12.27 29.48
CA PRO A 31 26.14 10.94 29.53
C PRO A 31 25.28 9.83 28.91
N GLU A 32 24.01 10.08 28.64
CA GLU A 32 23.04 9.03 28.30
C GLU A 32 23.09 8.63 26.82
N ARG A 33 22.66 7.39 26.56
CA ARG A 33 22.53 6.83 25.21
C ARG A 33 21.15 6.23 25.03
N TYR A 34 20.56 6.43 23.86
CA TYR A 34 19.18 6.05 23.60
C TYR A 34 19.04 5.18 22.35
N PRO A 35 17.99 4.35 22.25
CA PRO A 35 17.59 3.74 20.99
C PRO A 35 17.20 4.80 19.95
N VAL A 36 17.40 4.46 18.69
CA VAL A 36 17.22 5.37 17.54
C VAL A 36 16.00 4.95 16.74
N ILE A 37 15.19 5.91 16.31
CA ILE A 37 14.16 5.73 15.30
C ILE A 37 14.63 6.43 14.04
N ALA A 38 14.83 5.67 12.96
CA ALA A 38 15.37 6.20 11.70
C ALA A 38 14.32 6.20 10.59
N THR A 39 14.29 7.29 9.82
CA THR A 39 13.54 7.40 8.56
C THR A 39 14.46 7.79 7.41
N TYR A 40 14.12 7.31 6.22
CA TYR A 40 14.82 7.62 4.97
C TYR A 40 13.83 7.69 3.82
N GLY A 41 13.79 8.83 3.12
CA GLY A 41 12.85 9.04 2.03
C GLY A 41 12.97 10.39 1.34
N PRO A 42 12.18 10.63 0.28
CA PRO A 42 12.38 11.73 -0.67
C PRO A 42 11.48 12.94 -0.41
N TYR A 43 10.73 12.98 0.69
CA TYR A 43 9.71 14.03 0.96
C TYR A 43 10.26 15.27 1.67
N GLY A 44 11.58 15.41 1.76
CA GLY A 44 12.24 16.55 2.37
C GLY A 44 12.20 16.51 3.91
N LYS A 45 13.32 16.14 4.53
CA LYS A 45 13.46 16.03 6.00
C LYS A 45 13.27 17.35 6.77
N ASP A 46 13.27 18.48 6.06
CA ASP A 46 13.12 19.83 6.61
C ASP A 46 11.75 20.45 6.35
N VAL A 47 10.88 19.78 5.57
CA VAL A 47 9.56 20.29 5.23
C VAL A 47 8.62 20.16 6.44
N PRO A 48 8.10 21.27 7.00
CA PRO A 48 7.19 21.20 8.13
C PRO A 48 5.83 20.62 7.72
N TYR A 49 5.26 19.73 8.54
CA TYR A 49 3.93 19.15 8.31
C TYR A 49 2.87 20.26 8.13
N SER A 50 2.89 21.28 8.99
CA SER A 50 1.96 22.41 8.95
C SER A 50 1.92 23.15 7.60
N VAL A 51 2.99 23.07 6.82
CA VAL A 51 3.09 23.61 5.47
C VAL A 51 2.71 22.55 4.43
N PHE A 52 3.28 21.35 4.54
CA PHE A 52 3.04 20.26 3.60
C PHE A 52 1.56 19.90 3.46
N HIS A 53 0.87 19.71 4.59
CA HIS A 53 -0.53 19.29 4.62
C HIS A 53 -1.30 19.96 5.74
N LYS A 54 -1.45 21.29 5.66
CA LYS A 54 -2.11 22.12 6.69
C LYS A 54 -3.46 21.57 7.21
N LYS A 55 -4.37 21.15 6.32
CA LYS A 55 -5.69 20.64 6.73
C LYS A 55 -5.58 19.45 7.70
N SER A 56 -4.64 18.56 7.43
CA SER A 56 -4.39 17.38 8.27
C SER A 56 -3.66 17.78 9.54
N TRP A 57 -2.63 18.64 9.42
CA TRP A 57 -1.93 19.21 10.56
C TRP A 57 -2.89 19.80 11.60
N ASP A 58 -3.89 20.58 11.18
CA ASP A 58 -4.85 21.22 12.08
C ASP A 58 -5.63 20.17 12.92
N GLN A 59 -5.82 18.95 12.39
CA GLN A 59 -6.54 17.84 13.03
C GLN A 59 -5.66 16.95 13.94
N LEU A 60 -4.33 17.07 13.91
CA LEU A 60 -3.47 16.27 14.78
C LEU A 60 -3.71 16.61 16.26
N ASN A 61 -3.49 15.64 17.13
CA ASN A 61 -3.43 15.90 18.56
C ASN A 61 -2.25 16.85 18.90
N ALA A 62 -2.34 17.50 20.05
CA ALA A 62 -1.34 18.50 20.46
C ALA A 62 0.05 17.90 20.71
N GLU A 63 0.14 16.62 21.09
CA GLU A 63 1.42 15.95 21.37
C GLU A 63 2.25 15.68 20.11
N MET A 64 1.59 15.54 18.96
CA MET A 64 2.21 15.27 17.65
C MET A 64 2.40 16.54 16.80
N LYS A 65 2.37 17.71 17.44
CA LYS A 65 2.48 19.03 16.81
C LYS A 65 3.78 19.75 17.17
N SER A 66 4.91 19.03 17.26
CA SER A 66 6.19 19.71 17.51
C SER A 66 6.60 20.59 16.33
N HIS A 67 7.45 21.58 16.59
CA HIS A 67 8.03 22.43 15.54
C HIS A 67 8.74 21.62 14.44
N HIS A 68 9.21 20.41 14.76
CA HIS A 68 9.97 19.56 13.84
C HIS A 68 9.13 18.47 13.18
N ALA A 69 7.81 18.44 13.40
CA ALA A 69 6.92 17.49 12.76
C ALA A 69 7.02 17.58 11.22
N SER A 70 7.11 16.43 10.56
CA SER A 70 7.06 16.32 9.10
C SER A 70 6.12 15.18 8.72
N TRP A 71 5.45 15.35 7.59
CA TRP A 71 4.45 14.42 7.05
C TRP A 71 5.00 12.99 7.03
N GLU A 72 4.19 12.02 7.48
CA GLU A 72 4.47 10.57 7.48
C GLU A 72 5.67 10.11 8.33
N THR A 73 6.28 11.01 9.10
CA THR A 73 7.41 10.69 9.97
C THR A 73 7.02 10.76 11.46
N PRO A 74 7.72 10.02 12.35
CA PRO A 74 7.57 10.17 13.79
C PRO A 74 7.86 11.61 14.25
N ASP A 75 6.98 12.18 15.07
CA ASP A 75 7.19 13.52 15.64
C ASP A 75 8.41 13.54 16.57
N PRO A 76 9.47 14.34 16.27
CA PRO A 76 10.67 14.33 17.08
C PRO A 76 10.47 14.78 18.53
N GLY A 77 9.55 15.72 18.78
CA GLY A 77 9.24 16.21 20.12
C GLY A 77 8.61 15.13 21.00
N PHE A 78 7.65 14.38 20.46
CA PHE A 78 7.04 13.25 21.16
C PHE A 78 8.10 12.18 21.49
N TRP A 79 8.82 11.69 20.49
CA TRP A 79 9.71 10.54 20.65
C TRP A 79 10.96 10.85 21.50
N THR A 80 11.54 12.04 21.38
CA THR A 80 12.63 12.47 22.29
C THR A 80 12.15 12.61 23.73
N GLY A 81 10.92 13.10 23.94
CA GLY A 81 10.27 13.11 25.26
C GLY A 81 10.01 11.71 25.84
N LYS A 82 10.00 10.66 25.01
CA LYS A 82 9.92 9.26 25.45
C LYS A 82 11.29 8.57 25.55
N GLY A 83 12.40 9.29 25.45
CA GLY A 83 13.74 8.72 25.53
C GLY A 83 14.10 7.88 24.30
N TYR A 84 13.84 8.42 23.12
CA TYR A 84 14.31 7.93 21.82
C TYR A 84 15.05 9.05 21.09
N ILE A 85 15.96 8.67 20.21
CA ILE A 85 16.55 9.59 19.25
C ILE A 85 15.80 9.44 17.94
N VAL A 86 15.53 10.54 17.23
CA VAL A 86 14.94 10.50 15.89
C VAL A 86 15.97 10.95 14.88
N VAL A 87 16.23 10.12 13.87
CA VAL A 87 17.06 10.47 12.71
C VAL A 87 16.17 10.50 11.48
N ARG A 88 16.19 11.62 10.76
CA ARG A 88 15.54 11.75 9.45
C ARG A 88 16.58 12.04 8.39
N ALA A 89 16.75 11.13 7.45
CA ALA A 89 17.68 11.27 6.35
C ALA A 89 16.94 11.52 5.03
N ASP A 90 17.42 12.48 4.24
CA ASP A 90 16.95 12.65 2.87
C ASP A 90 17.50 11.55 1.99
N GLU A 91 16.65 11.05 1.08
CA GLU A 91 17.04 10.08 0.07
C GLU A 91 18.07 10.64 -0.93
N LEU A 92 18.90 9.77 -1.50
CA LEU A 92 19.80 10.10 -2.62
C LEU A 92 19.08 10.94 -3.68
N GLY A 93 19.66 12.10 -4.00
CA GLY A 93 19.14 13.04 -4.99
C GLY A 93 17.96 13.90 -4.51
N ALA A 94 17.53 13.77 -3.26
CA ALA A 94 16.45 14.56 -2.66
C ALA A 94 16.95 15.45 -1.51
N GLY A 95 16.20 16.51 -1.25
CA GLY A 95 16.46 17.53 -0.24
C GLY A 95 17.89 18.02 -0.27
N GLN A 96 18.63 17.69 0.78
CA GLN A 96 20.03 18.09 0.97
C GLN A 96 21.03 17.00 0.56
N SER A 97 20.59 15.79 0.17
CA SER A 97 21.42 14.60 -0.08
C SER A 97 21.80 14.42 -1.57
N PRO A 98 23.06 14.69 -2.00
CA PRO A 98 23.41 14.67 -3.42
C PRO A 98 23.25 13.29 -4.06
N GLY A 99 23.05 13.27 -5.38
CA GLY A 99 23.06 12.04 -6.17
C GLY A 99 21.90 11.93 -7.17
N LEU A 100 21.69 10.70 -7.64
CA LEU A 100 20.61 10.33 -8.56
C LEU A 100 19.35 10.00 -7.78
N LEU A 101 18.27 10.73 -8.05
CA LEU A 101 16.94 10.44 -7.53
C LEU A 101 16.30 9.30 -8.32
N ASP A 102 16.47 8.07 -7.82
CA ASP A 102 15.87 6.85 -8.37
C ASP A 102 15.08 6.13 -7.28
N THR A 103 13.84 6.58 -7.06
CA THR A 103 13.06 6.15 -5.90
C THR A 103 12.64 4.69 -5.96
N MET A 104 12.57 4.07 -4.79
CA MET A 104 12.28 2.65 -4.56
C MET A 104 13.23 1.68 -5.26
N SER A 105 14.39 2.16 -5.71
CA SER A 105 15.40 1.37 -6.41
C SER A 105 16.26 0.54 -5.45
N ARG A 106 17.19 -0.22 -6.03
CA ARG A 106 18.28 -0.83 -5.28
C ARG A 106 19.09 0.24 -4.53
N GLY A 107 19.38 1.38 -5.15
CA GLY A 107 20.13 2.48 -4.55
C GLY A 107 19.47 3.01 -3.27
N THR A 108 18.14 3.17 -3.27
CA THR A 108 17.34 3.51 -2.08
C THR A 108 17.63 2.54 -0.93
N SER A 109 17.62 1.23 -1.23
CA SER A 109 17.73 0.18 -0.21
C SER A 109 19.14 0.05 0.36
N GLU A 110 20.16 0.21 -0.50
CA GLU A 110 21.58 0.18 -0.10
C GLU A 110 21.95 1.42 0.72
N ALA A 111 21.49 2.61 0.32
CA ALA A 111 21.71 3.83 1.08
C ALA A 111 20.99 3.78 2.44
N PHE A 112 19.77 3.23 2.51
CA PHE A 112 19.08 3.08 3.79
C PHE A 112 19.79 2.05 4.72
N PHE A 113 20.43 1.03 4.15
CA PHE A 113 21.26 0.09 4.93
C PHE A 113 22.37 0.86 5.66
N ASP A 114 23.09 1.73 4.96
CA ASP A 114 24.15 2.57 5.55
C ASP A 114 23.60 3.52 6.61
N VAL A 115 22.41 4.09 6.40
CA VAL A 115 21.74 4.95 7.39
C VAL A 115 21.51 4.19 8.71
N VAL A 116 21.00 2.96 8.63
CA VAL A 116 20.71 2.14 9.81
C VAL A 116 22.00 1.79 10.56
N GLU A 117 23.03 1.32 9.85
CA GLU A 117 24.29 0.97 10.50
C GLU A 117 24.97 2.19 11.12
N TRP A 118 25.00 3.32 10.40
CA TRP A 118 25.54 4.57 10.93
C TRP A 118 24.81 5.00 12.20
N CYS A 119 23.47 4.96 12.22
CA CYS A 119 22.66 5.27 13.41
C CYS A 119 23.01 4.36 14.60
N SER A 120 23.34 3.09 14.36
CA SER A 120 23.71 2.15 15.42
C SER A 120 25.11 2.41 16.00
N GLU A 121 25.99 3.09 15.25
CA GLU A 121 27.40 3.29 15.60
C GLU A 121 27.69 4.61 16.32
N GLN A 122 26.71 5.53 16.38
CA GLN A 122 26.93 6.86 16.97
C GLN A 122 27.07 6.82 18.50
N GLU A 123 27.81 7.78 19.06
CA GLU A 123 28.09 7.85 20.50
C GLU A 123 26.83 8.01 21.38
N TRP A 124 25.77 8.61 20.82
CA TRP A 124 24.46 8.79 21.45
C TRP A 124 23.54 7.58 21.30
N SER A 125 23.93 6.60 20.50
CA SER A 125 23.13 5.42 20.21
C SER A 125 23.37 4.32 21.25
N SER A 126 22.29 3.65 21.64
CA SER A 126 22.36 2.38 22.38
C SER A 126 22.78 1.19 21.51
N GLY A 127 22.98 1.40 20.20
CA GLY A 127 23.24 0.34 19.22
C GLY A 127 21.99 -0.31 18.64
N LYS A 128 20.80 0.08 19.10
CA LYS A 128 19.51 -0.45 18.62
C LYS A 128 18.74 0.61 17.83
N VAL A 129 18.35 0.24 16.61
CA VAL A 129 17.61 1.08 15.67
C VAL A 129 16.23 0.47 15.40
N GLY A 130 15.20 1.30 15.48
CA GLY A 130 13.85 1.03 15.02
C GLY A 130 13.53 1.80 13.75
N LEU A 131 12.65 1.25 12.91
CA LEU A 131 12.12 1.93 11.73
C LEU A 131 10.63 2.20 11.92
N LEU A 132 10.19 3.44 11.70
CA LEU A 132 8.80 3.87 11.85
C LEU A 132 8.51 4.98 10.87
N GLY A 133 7.39 4.86 10.16
CA GLY A 133 6.92 5.86 9.20
C GLY A 133 5.75 5.30 8.41
N ILE A 134 5.14 6.16 7.61
CA ILE A 134 3.97 5.86 6.80
C ILE A 134 4.35 5.78 5.31
N SER A 135 3.55 5.12 4.47
CA SER A 135 3.64 5.14 3.01
C SER A 135 5.02 4.75 2.46
N TYR A 136 5.74 5.71 1.87
CA TYR A 136 7.08 5.55 1.34
C TYR A 136 8.05 5.14 2.45
N TYR A 137 7.99 5.82 3.59
CA TYR A 137 8.82 5.52 4.76
C TYR A 137 8.47 4.16 5.41
N ALA A 138 7.28 3.61 5.14
CA ALA A 138 6.93 2.23 5.49
C ALA A 138 7.43 1.23 4.44
N GLY A 139 7.23 1.54 3.16
CA GLY A 139 7.66 0.71 2.02
C GLY A 139 9.17 0.48 1.98
N THR A 140 9.97 1.50 2.30
CA THR A 140 11.43 1.37 2.38
C THR A 140 11.91 0.53 3.56
N GLN A 141 11.11 0.38 4.63
CA GLN A 141 11.47 -0.48 5.76
C GLN A 141 11.54 -1.95 5.34
N TRP A 142 10.56 -2.43 4.56
CA TRP A 142 10.55 -3.81 4.07
C TRP A 142 11.84 -4.13 3.29
N ARG A 143 12.21 -3.20 2.41
CA ARG A 143 13.40 -3.32 1.55
C ARG A 143 14.69 -3.38 2.35
N VAL A 144 14.89 -2.43 3.26
CA VAL A 144 16.14 -2.38 4.05
C VAL A 144 16.18 -3.52 5.07
N ALA A 145 15.05 -3.93 5.65
CA ALA A 145 15.02 -5.03 6.61
C ALA A 145 15.41 -6.37 5.97
N ALA A 146 15.04 -6.60 4.70
CA ALA A 146 15.46 -7.78 3.94
C ALA A 146 16.99 -7.86 3.76
N ARG A 147 17.68 -6.71 3.86
CA ARG A 147 19.13 -6.61 3.79
C ARG A 147 19.85 -6.87 5.11
N LYS A 148 19.09 -7.01 6.21
CA LYS A 148 19.60 -7.33 7.56
C LYS A 148 20.75 -6.41 8.04
N PRO A 149 20.61 -5.07 7.99
CA PRO A 149 21.64 -4.16 8.51
C PRO A 149 21.90 -4.39 9.99
N LYS A 150 23.16 -4.22 10.40
CA LYS A 150 23.54 -4.29 11.81
C LYS A 150 22.82 -3.20 12.60
N GLY A 151 22.35 -3.56 13.80
CA GLY A 151 21.68 -2.64 14.72
C GLY A 151 20.16 -2.50 14.51
N LEU A 152 19.61 -2.94 13.37
CA LEU A 152 18.16 -3.00 13.18
C LEU A 152 17.52 -4.01 14.15
N ALA A 153 16.71 -3.50 15.07
CA ALA A 153 16.16 -4.29 16.17
C ALA A 153 14.62 -4.35 16.17
N ALA A 154 13.93 -3.46 15.44
CA ALA A 154 12.47 -3.48 15.28
C ALA A 154 12.02 -2.65 14.08
N MET A 155 10.86 -2.95 13.51
CA MET A 155 10.25 -2.14 12.46
C MET A 155 8.72 -2.09 12.57
N ILE A 156 8.15 -0.94 12.21
CA ILE A 156 6.71 -0.67 12.16
C ILE A 156 6.40 -0.05 10.79
N PRO A 157 6.21 -0.87 9.73
CA PRO A 157 5.71 -0.39 8.46
C PRO A 157 4.22 -0.08 8.60
N TRP A 158 3.90 1.21 8.78
CA TRP A 158 2.53 1.69 8.89
C TRP A 158 2.00 2.02 7.50
N GLU A 159 1.08 1.23 6.97
CA GLU A 159 0.57 1.39 5.60
C GLU A 159 1.69 1.51 4.56
N GLY A 160 2.44 0.43 4.35
CA GLY A 160 3.57 0.36 3.43
C GLY A 160 3.50 -0.81 2.47
N MET A 161 3.66 -0.52 1.17
CA MET A 161 3.73 -1.52 0.12
C MET A 161 4.94 -2.45 0.30
N SER A 162 4.77 -3.75 0.07
CA SER A 162 5.86 -4.75 0.13
C SER A 162 6.28 -5.25 -1.25
N ASP A 163 5.44 -5.00 -2.27
CA ASP A 163 5.66 -5.35 -3.65
C ASP A 163 5.41 -4.13 -4.54
N TYR A 164 6.49 -3.47 -4.96
CA TYR A 164 6.39 -2.25 -5.76
C TYR A 164 5.60 -2.45 -7.05
N TYR A 165 5.72 -3.62 -7.69
CA TYR A 165 5.01 -3.90 -8.92
C TYR A 165 3.53 -4.11 -8.63
N ARG A 166 3.17 -5.06 -7.77
CA ARG A 166 1.78 -5.53 -7.62
C ARG A 166 0.92 -4.66 -6.69
N ASP A 167 1.54 -3.92 -5.77
CA ASP A 167 0.81 -3.12 -4.78
C ASP A 167 0.65 -1.64 -5.20
N ARG A 168 1.55 -1.13 -6.05
CA ARG A 168 1.60 0.30 -6.41
C ARG A 168 1.46 0.57 -7.90
N VAL A 169 2.21 -0.15 -8.73
CA VAL A 169 2.37 0.24 -10.14
C VAL A 169 1.40 -0.49 -11.05
N ARG A 170 1.24 -1.80 -10.89
CA ARG A 170 0.45 -2.66 -11.77
C ARG A 170 -0.46 -3.59 -11.00
N HIS A 171 -1.72 -3.20 -10.80
CA HIS A 171 -2.73 -4.06 -10.23
C HIS A 171 -3.17 -5.10 -11.26
N GLY A 172 -2.93 -6.39 -10.97
CA GLY A 172 -3.28 -7.46 -11.91
C GLY A 172 -2.54 -7.39 -13.26
N GLY A 173 -1.44 -6.63 -13.36
CA GLY A 173 -0.73 -6.34 -14.62
C GLY A 173 -1.16 -5.06 -15.34
N ILE A 174 -2.21 -4.38 -14.86
CA ILE A 174 -2.77 -3.15 -15.44
C ILE A 174 -2.12 -1.94 -14.76
N LEU A 175 -1.60 -0.98 -15.52
CA LEU A 175 -0.92 0.20 -14.97
C LEU A 175 -1.89 1.10 -14.19
N SER A 176 -1.61 1.37 -12.91
CA SER A 176 -2.26 2.41 -12.10
C SER A 176 -1.46 3.71 -12.25
N ASP A 177 -1.84 4.52 -13.23
CA ASP A 177 -1.00 5.61 -13.74
C ASP A 177 -1.24 6.96 -13.06
N LYS A 178 -2.45 7.20 -12.56
CA LYS A 178 -2.82 8.54 -12.11
C LYS A 178 -2.07 8.97 -10.84
N PHE A 179 -1.86 8.06 -9.89
CA PHE A 179 -1.11 8.36 -8.66
C PHE A 179 0.36 8.63 -9.00
N ILE A 180 0.88 7.88 -9.98
CA ILE A 180 2.26 7.98 -10.47
C ILE A 180 2.47 9.22 -11.34
N SER A 181 1.44 9.79 -11.97
CA SER A 181 1.58 11.00 -12.80
C SER A 181 1.19 12.29 -12.08
N GLU A 182 0.24 12.26 -11.14
CA GLU A 182 -0.25 13.46 -10.45
C GLU A 182 0.39 13.70 -9.07
N SER A 183 0.57 12.66 -8.26
CA SER A 183 0.94 12.83 -6.84
C SER A 183 2.41 12.47 -6.56
N GLY A 184 2.89 11.36 -7.10
CA GLY A 184 4.27 10.88 -6.89
C GLY A 184 5.36 11.84 -7.39
N PRO A 185 5.36 12.24 -8.68
CA PRO A 185 6.37 13.10 -9.25
C PRO A 185 6.31 14.52 -8.69
N VAL A 186 5.12 15.03 -8.35
CA VAL A 186 4.98 16.39 -7.85
C VAL A 186 5.66 16.54 -6.49
N VAL A 187 5.39 15.65 -5.53
CA VAL A 187 6.04 15.74 -4.20
C VAL A 187 7.53 15.40 -4.26
N ILE A 188 7.89 14.35 -5.01
CA ILE A 188 9.27 13.83 -5.06
C ILE A 188 10.20 14.75 -5.87
N THR A 189 9.72 15.33 -6.97
CA THR A 189 10.54 16.18 -7.85
C THR A 189 10.66 17.60 -7.29
N ILE A 190 9.67 18.10 -6.53
CA ILE A 190 9.79 19.40 -5.85
C ILE A 190 10.93 19.39 -4.82
N GLU A 191 11.14 18.25 -4.16
CA GLU A 191 12.20 18.09 -3.18
C GLU A 191 13.54 17.69 -3.81
N GLN A 192 13.65 17.62 -5.14
CA GLN A 192 14.94 17.39 -5.80
C GLN A 192 15.74 18.70 -5.84
N PHE A 193 16.85 18.79 -5.08
CA PHE A 193 17.83 19.91 -5.03
C PHE A 193 17.30 21.21 -5.65
N VAL A 194 16.69 22.07 -4.85
CA VAL A 194 15.92 23.25 -5.31
C VAL A 194 16.73 24.10 -6.29
N ASN A 195 16.09 24.70 -7.31
CA ASN A 195 16.66 25.73 -8.18
C ASN A 195 16.07 27.12 -7.87
N GLU A 196 16.85 28.18 -8.12
CA GLU A 196 16.44 29.58 -7.97
C GLU A 196 15.15 29.96 -8.72
N ASP A 197 14.90 29.36 -9.88
CA ASP A 197 13.75 29.66 -10.76
C ASP A 197 12.56 28.71 -10.52
N GLY A 198 12.76 27.60 -9.80
CA GLY A 198 11.72 26.63 -9.40
C GLY A 198 10.87 27.10 -8.22
N ARG A 199 11.16 28.29 -7.68
CA ARG A 199 10.52 28.90 -6.51
C ARG A 199 9.04 29.23 -6.69
N GLU A 200 8.44 28.98 -7.86
CA GLU A 200 6.99 29.09 -8.06
C GLU A 200 6.51 28.16 -9.19
N GLN A 201 6.44 26.85 -8.93
CA GLN A 201 5.81 25.94 -9.89
C GLN A 201 4.35 25.68 -9.53
N ASN A 202 3.48 25.99 -10.48
CA ASN A 202 2.03 25.85 -10.37
C ASN A 202 1.62 24.51 -11.01
N PHE A 203 1.47 23.46 -10.19
CA PHE A 203 0.98 22.16 -10.65
C PHE A 203 -0.53 22.08 -10.43
N GLY A 204 -1.32 22.38 -11.47
CA GLY A 204 -2.78 22.22 -11.44
C GLY A 204 -3.55 23.27 -10.62
N GLY A 205 -3.05 24.52 -10.56
CA GLY A 205 -3.71 25.61 -9.83
C GLY A 205 -3.38 25.68 -8.34
N LYS A 206 -2.47 24.82 -7.85
CA LYS A 206 -1.89 24.90 -6.51
C LYS A 206 -0.49 25.53 -6.60
N THR A 207 -0.40 26.84 -6.45
CA THR A 207 0.83 27.65 -6.35
C THR A 207 1.62 27.45 -5.04
N ALA A 208 1.36 26.37 -4.27
CA ALA A 208 1.51 26.41 -2.81
C ALA A 208 2.83 25.93 -2.19
N PHE A 209 3.78 25.35 -2.94
CA PHE A 209 5.06 24.86 -2.35
C PHE A 209 6.25 25.78 -2.62
N ARG A 210 5.96 27.08 -2.76
CA ARG A 210 6.92 28.17 -2.91
C ARG A 210 7.71 28.34 -1.59
N ARG A 211 8.86 27.65 -1.49
CA ARG A 211 9.83 27.59 -0.37
C ARG A 211 9.28 26.99 0.93
N THR A 212 9.43 25.67 1.10
CA THR A 212 9.10 25.00 2.38
C THR A 212 10.31 24.37 3.08
N SER A 213 11.41 24.16 2.35
CA SER A 213 12.71 23.71 2.88
C SER A 213 13.71 24.87 2.98
N ASP A 214 14.73 24.69 3.83
CA ASP A 214 15.92 25.54 3.83
C ASP A 214 16.61 25.51 2.46
N ASP A 215 17.34 26.58 2.12
CA ASP A 215 18.23 26.59 0.94
C ASP A 215 19.26 25.44 1.07
N THR A 216 19.69 24.90 -0.07
CA THR A 216 20.66 23.79 -0.09
C THR A 216 22.02 24.26 0.42
N VAL A 217 22.64 23.49 1.32
CA VAL A 217 23.92 23.89 1.95
C VAL A 217 25.05 23.98 0.94
N ASP A 218 25.02 23.11 -0.08
CA ASP A 218 26.05 23.00 -1.11
C ASP A 218 25.74 23.82 -2.38
N GLY A 219 24.62 24.57 -2.37
CA GLY A 219 24.14 25.33 -3.51
C GLY A 219 23.21 24.53 -4.43
N ASP A 220 22.33 25.29 -5.08
CA ASP A 220 21.29 24.79 -5.98
C ASP A 220 21.92 24.27 -7.29
N LEU A 221 21.34 23.22 -7.88
CA LEU A 221 21.80 22.69 -9.17
C LEU A 221 21.18 23.50 -10.33
N ASP A 222 21.63 23.30 -11.56
CA ASP A 222 20.91 23.81 -12.74
C ASP A 222 19.83 22.81 -13.19
N GLU A 223 18.85 23.27 -13.97
CA GLU A 223 17.69 22.45 -14.35
C GLU A 223 18.07 21.24 -15.22
N ASP A 224 19.08 21.37 -16.07
CA ASP A 224 19.56 20.28 -16.91
C ASP A 224 20.24 19.21 -16.07
N THR A 225 21.04 19.61 -15.09
CA THR A 225 21.65 18.70 -14.11
C THR A 225 20.57 17.98 -13.28
N LEU A 226 19.53 18.68 -12.79
CA LEU A 226 18.41 18.03 -12.09
C LEU A 226 17.68 17.00 -12.96
N ARG A 227 17.41 17.36 -14.22
CA ARG A 227 16.76 16.45 -15.19
C ARG A 227 17.61 15.20 -15.44
N GLN A 228 18.94 15.34 -15.50
CA GLN A 228 19.87 14.21 -15.65
C GLN A 228 19.97 13.37 -14.36
N ASN A 229 19.83 14.01 -13.20
CA ASN A 229 19.92 13.38 -11.88
C ASN A 229 18.57 12.83 -11.36
N ARG A 230 17.62 12.49 -12.24
CA ARG A 230 16.38 11.82 -11.83
C ARG A 230 15.95 10.72 -12.80
N ARG A 231 15.29 9.71 -12.24
CA ARG A 231 14.49 8.74 -12.98
C ARG A 231 13.02 9.13 -12.90
N ASP A 232 12.39 9.32 -14.06
CA ASP A 232 10.98 9.69 -14.14
C ASP A 232 10.11 8.44 -14.10
N GLN A 233 9.49 8.18 -12.94
CA GLN A 233 8.61 7.03 -12.77
C GLN A 233 7.38 7.07 -13.68
N THR A 234 6.91 8.24 -14.11
CA THR A 234 5.79 8.37 -15.06
C THR A 234 6.17 7.74 -16.39
N VAL A 235 7.40 7.98 -16.85
CA VAL A 235 7.93 7.41 -18.09
C VAL A 235 8.32 5.95 -17.89
N ASP A 236 9.10 5.66 -16.85
CA ASP A 236 9.66 4.33 -16.62
C ASP A 236 8.55 3.28 -16.42
N THR A 237 7.53 3.56 -15.61
CA THR A 237 6.44 2.60 -15.35
C THR A 237 5.48 2.40 -16.52
N ALA A 238 5.37 3.39 -17.40
CA ALA A 238 4.61 3.29 -18.65
C ALA A 238 5.35 2.47 -19.72
N VAL A 239 6.68 2.57 -19.77
CA VAL A 239 7.53 1.85 -20.72
C VAL A 239 7.74 0.40 -20.27
N HIS A 240 8.05 0.19 -18.99
CA HIS A 240 8.30 -1.13 -18.44
C HIS A 240 7.00 -1.80 -17.96
N ARG A 241 6.74 -3.00 -18.47
CA ARG A 241 5.49 -3.75 -18.29
C ARG A 241 5.63 -5.00 -17.45
N PHE A 242 6.81 -5.63 -17.39
CA PHE A 242 6.94 -6.98 -16.83
C PHE A 242 8.00 -7.04 -15.74
N ARG A 243 7.77 -7.86 -14.72
CA ARG A 243 8.60 -7.89 -13.50
C ARG A 243 10.03 -8.39 -13.74
N ASP A 244 10.26 -9.15 -14.81
CA ASP A 244 11.56 -9.65 -15.26
C ASP A 244 12.42 -8.58 -15.98
N GLU A 245 11.85 -7.43 -16.34
CA GLU A 245 12.61 -6.31 -16.89
C GLU A 245 13.53 -5.67 -15.85
N GLU A 246 14.67 -5.13 -16.30
CA GLU A 246 15.69 -4.56 -15.42
C GLU A 246 15.14 -3.50 -14.44
N TYR A 247 14.21 -2.66 -14.92
CA TYR A 247 13.60 -1.62 -14.11
C TYR A 247 12.89 -2.16 -12.85
N TYR A 248 12.09 -3.23 -12.98
CA TYR A 248 11.39 -3.82 -11.84
C TYR A 248 12.27 -4.78 -11.07
N ARG A 249 13.16 -5.52 -11.75
CA ARG A 249 14.11 -6.44 -11.11
C ARG A 249 15.02 -5.74 -10.11
N THR A 250 15.43 -4.50 -10.38
CA THR A 250 16.22 -3.69 -9.43
C THR A 250 15.43 -3.21 -8.22
N ARG A 251 14.09 -3.28 -8.29
CA ARG A 251 13.16 -2.88 -7.23
C ARG A 251 12.57 -4.09 -6.50
N ASP A 252 12.93 -5.30 -6.89
CA ASP A 252 12.50 -6.52 -6.23
C ASP A 252 13.42 -6.85 -5.05
N PHE A 253 12.88 -7.49 -4.03
CA PHE A 253 13.63 -7.91 -2.85
C PHE A 253 12.99 -9.12 -2.18
N ASP A 254 13.79 -9.87 -1.43
CA ASP A 254 13.36 -11.06 -0.71
C ASP A 254 12.69 -10.66 0.61
N VAL A 255 11.36 -10.62 0.63
CA VAL A 255 10.57 -10.28 1.82
C VAL A 255 10.74 -11.35 2.91
N GLU A 256 10.93 -12.60 2.50
CA GLU A 256 11.10 -13.77 3.34
C GLU A 256 12.40 -13.70 4.14
N ALA A 257 13.41 -12.99 3.65
CA ALA A 257 14.65 -12.72 4.38
C ALA A 257 14.46 -11.84 5.64
N ILE A 258 13.31 -11.21 5.83
CA ILE A 258 13.07 -10.29 6.96
C ILE A 258 12.85 -11.09 8.26
N GLU A 259 13.84 -11.01 9.16
CA GLU A 259 13.81 -11.63 10.49
C GLU A 259 13.57 -10.62 11.63
N THR A 260 13.66 -9.32 11.34
CA THR A 260 13.48 -8.22 12.29
C THR A 260 12.10 -8.28 12.94
N PRO A 261 11.97 -8.09 14.26
CA PRO A 261 10.67 -7.90 14.91
C PRO A 261 9.83 -6.85 14.20
N LEU A 262 8.59 -7.21 13.87
CA LEU A 262 7.74 -6.50 12.91
C LEU A 262 6.33 -6.28 13.47
N LEU A 263 5.87 -5.03 13.45
CA LEU A 263 4.46 -4.68 13.61
C LEU A 263 3.95 -4.06 12.30
N SER A 264 3.32 -4.88 11.45
CA SER A 264 2.73 -4.42 10.19
C SER A 264 1.35 -3.82 10.48
N VAL A 265 1.13 -2.56 10.13
CA VAL A 265 -0.16 -1.90 10.32
C VAL A 265 -0.82 -1.70 8.96
N ALA A 266 -1.91 -2.43 8.72
CA ALA A 266 -2.68 -2.42 7.49
C ALA A 266 -3.98 -1.61 7.68
N ASN A 267 -4.46 -0.95 6.64
CA ASN A 267 -5.70 -0.16 6.70
C ASN A 267 -6.73 -0.71 5.71
N TRP A 268 -7.94 -0.99 6.18
CA TRP A 268 -9.03 -1.47 5.33
C TRP A 268 -9.44 -0.48 4.24
N GLY A 269 -9.17 0.80 4.42
CA GLY A 269 -9.37 1.85 3.41
C GLY A 269 -8.30 1.90 2.32
N GLY A 270 -7.13 1.30 2.55
CA GLY A 270 -5.97 1.34 1.65
C GLY A 270 -6.07 0.40 0.44
N ILE A 271 -7.27 0.22 -0.12
CA ILE A 271 -7.65 -0.82 -1.10
C ILE A 271 -7.04 -0.66 -2.50
N LEU A 272 -6.17 0.33 -2.70
CA LEU A 272 -5.56 0.70 -3.98
C LEU A 272 -4.05 0.95 -3.88
N LEU A 273 -3.45 0.74 -2.70
CA LEU A 273 -2.03 0.96 -2.50
C LEU A 273 -1.43 0.03 -1.43
N HIS A 274 -1.63 0.33 -0.15
CA HIS A 274 -0.82 -0.27 0.91
C HIS A 274 -1.40 -1.53 1.54
N LEU A 275 -2.73 -1.72 1.53
CA LEU A 275 -3.40 -2.81 2.24
C LEU A 275 -2.82 -4.18 1.89
N ARG A 276 -2.71 -4.48 0.60
CA ARG A 276 -2.15 -5.74 0.12
C ARG A 276 -0.70 -5.93 0.59
N GLY A 277 0.12 -4.88 0.48
CA GLY A 277 1.53 -4.93 0.84
C GLY A 277 1.78 -5.19 2.32
N ASN A 278 1.02 -4.58 3.22
CA ASN A 278 1.15 -4.85 4.65
C ASN A 278 0.78 -6.28 5.02
N VAL A 279 -0.31 -6.79 4.43
CA VAL A 279 -0.80 -8.15 4.71
C VAL A 279 0.19 -9.18 4.15
N LEU A 280 0.57 -9.07 2.88
CA LEU A 280 1.49 -10.02 2.25
C LEU A 280 2.92 -9.90 2.80
N GLY A 281 3.38 -8.68 3.10
CA GLY A 281 4.66 -8.46 3.76
C GLY A 281 4.76 -9.19 5.09
N TRP A 282 3.71 -9.10 5.92
CA TRP A 282 3.61 -9.84 7.17
C TRP A 282 3.53 -11.36 6.96
N MET A 283 2.73 -11.83 6.00
CA MET A 283 2.59 -13.27 5.73
C MET A 283 3.93 -13.89 5.32
N ARG A 284 4.71 -13.17 4.50
CA ARG A 284 5.96 -13.66 3.90
C ARG A 284 7.18 -13.51 4.81
N ALA A 285 7.26 -12.45 5.62
CA ALA A 285 8.42 -12.23 6.49
C ALA A 285 8.68 -13.40 7.45
N SER A 286 9.94 -13.82 7.58
CA SER A 286 10.37 -14.92 8.47
C SER A 286 10.54 -14.50 9.94
N SER A 287 10.21 -13.25 10.28
CA SER A 287 10.31 -12.73 11.64
C SER A 287 9.55 -13.58 12.65
N LYS A 288 10.26 -13.98 13.72
CA LYS A 288 9.69 -14.71 14.85
C LYS A 288 8.65 -13.87 15.59
N TYR A 289 8.88 -12.57 15.67
CA TYR A 289 8.02 -11.60 16.36
C TYR A 289 7.34 -10.72 15.32
N LYS A 290 6.29 -11.25 14.68
CA LYS A 290 5.50 -10.52 13.69
C LYS A 290 4.05 -10.37 14.12
N PHE A 291 3.54 -9.15 14.01
CA PHE A 291 2.19 -8.74 14.41
C PHE A 291 1.52 -7.99 13.26
N LEU A 292 0.24 -8.25 13.04
CA LEU A 292 -0.57 -7.61 12.00
C LEU A 292 -1.71 -6.84 12.67
N HIS A 293 -1.75 -5.54 12.49
CA HIS A 293 -2.78 -4.68 13.07
C HIS A 293 -3.59 -4.02 11.96
N PHE A 294 -4.89 -4.31 11.92
CA PHE A 294 -5.79 -3.67 10.98
C PHE A 294 -6.48 -2.45 11.59
N ILE A 295 -6.39 -1.34 10.90
CA ILE A 295 -7.00 -0.05 11.25
C ILE A 295 -7.99 0.40 10.17
N VAL A 296 -8.65 1.53 10.44
CA VAL A 296 -9.52 2.25 9.51
C VAL A 296 -9.17 3.74 9.57
N GLY A 297 -9.76 4.52 8.66
CA GLY A 297 -9.62 5.96 8.60
C GLY A 297 -8.66 6.38 7.49
N ARG A 298 -8.42 7.69 7.41
CA ARG A 298 -7.48 8.25 6.43
C ARG A 298 -6.07 7.71 6.65
N HIS A 299 -5.22 7.82 5.64
CA HIS A 299 -3.85 7.32 5.69
C HIS A 299 -2.95 7.98 6.75
N ASP A 300 -3.27 9.21 7.13
CA ASP A 300 -2.39 10.10 7.87
C ASP A 300 -2.69 10.13 9.38
N LEU A 301 -3.94 10.44 9.75
CA LEU A 301 -4.31 10.70 11.13
C LEU A 301 -4.15 9.50 12.08
N PRO A 302 -4.52 8.26 11.69
CA PRO A 302 -4.44 7.10 12.57
C PRO A 302 -3.05 6.83 13.10
N PHE A 303 -2.00 7.13 12.34
CA PHE A 303 -0.62 6.99 12.80
C PHE A 303 -0.32 7.85 14.03
N TYR A 304 -0.95 9.02 14.12
CA TYR A 304 -0.67 10.01 15.16
C TYR A 304 -1.63 9.92 16.35
N TYR A 305 -2.74 9.17 16.30
CA TYR A 305 -3.65 9.06 17.43
C TYR A 305 -2.97 8.55 18.70
N SER A 306 -3.48 8.95 19.87
CA SER A 306 -2.84 8.66 21.16
C SER A 306 -2.73 7.16 21.42
N GLU A 307 -3.76 6.37 21.07
CA GLU A 307 -3.73 4.92 21.21
C GLU A 307 -2.78 4.25 20.20
N SER A 308 -2.70 4.75 18.97
CA SER A 308 -1.72 4.29 17.98
C SER A 308 -0.29 4.56 18.43
N ALA A 309 -0.02 5.76 18.92
CA ALA A 309 1.27 6.14 19.47
C ALA A 309 1.65 5.28 20.69
N ALA A 310 0.67 4.94 21.54
CA ALA A 310 0.88 4.04 22.67
C ALA A 310 1.28 2.62 22.22
N VAL A 311 0.63 2.07 21.19
CA VAL A 311 0.99 0.76 20.62
C VAL A 311 2.39 0.79 19.99
N GLN A 312 2.70 1.82 19.20
CA GLN A 312 4.04 2.00 18.61
C GLN A 312 5.12 2.07 19.69
N LEU A 313 4.89 2.88 20.73
CA LEU A 313 5.82 3.06 21.84
C LEU A 313 6.00 1.76 22.63
N SER A 314 4.92 1.04 22.91
CA SER A 314 4.96 -0.25 23.61
C SER A 314 5.80 -1.28 22.86
N PHE A 315 5.56 -1.43 21.55
CA PHE A 315 6.33 -2.34 20.70
C PHE A 315 7.82 -1.98 20.69
N PHE A 316 8.14 -0.71 20.47
CA PHE A 316 9.54 -0.25 20.51
C PHE A 316 10.18 -0.33 21.89
N ASN A 317 9.45 -0.15 22.98
CA ASN A 317 9.99 -0.36 24.33
C ASN A 317 10.42 -1.82 24.50
N ALA A 318 9.60 -2.77 24.03
CA ALA A 318 9.92 -4.19 24.13
C ALA A 318 11.23 -4.53 23.41
N PHE A 319 11.37 -4.14 22.14
CA PHE A 319 12.52 -4.56 21.32
C PHE A 319 13.73 -3.65 21.44
N LEU A 320 13.53 -2.33 21.53
CA LEU A 320 14.61 -1.35 21.55
C LEU A 320 15.11 -1.06 22.98
N LYS A 321 14.25 -1.10 24.00
CA LYS A 321 14.63 -0.87 25.40
C LYS A 321 14.65 -2.11 26.30
N ASN A 322 14.27 -3.27 25.76
CA ASN A 322 14.09 -4.50 26.54
C ASN A 322 13.04 -4.36 27.66
N ASN A 323 12.06 -3.46 27.49
CA ASN A 323 10.95 -3.28 28.41
C ASN A 323 9.67 -3.87 27.79
N ASP A 324 9.38 -5.14 28.07
CA ASP A 324 8.28 -5.91 27.48
C ASP A 324 7.01 -5.91 28.36
N ALA A 325 6.59 -4.74 28.86
CA ALA A 325 5.47 -4.63 29.80
C ALA A 325 4.15 -5.23 29.26
N ASP A 326 3.91 -5.09 27.96
CA ASP A 326 2.69 -5.56 27.29
C ASP A 326 2.84 -6.96 26.68
N GLY A 327 4.01 -7.58 26.82
CA GLY A 327 4.24 -8.98 26.48
C GLY A 327 4.42 -9.30 24.99
N TRP A 328 4.98 -8.40 24.18
CA TRP A 328 5.31 -8.67 22.78
C TRP A 328 6.29 -9.84 22.59
N LYS A 329 7.21 -10.06 23.53
CA LYS A 329 8.17 -11.17 23.45
C LYS A 329 7.69 -12.44 24.14
N THR A 330 6.72 -12.30 25.04
CA THR A 330 6.25 -13.33 25.98
C THR A 330 4.85 -13.86 25.67
N GLY A 331 4.18 -13.33 24.65
CA GLY A 331 2.86 -13.78 24.19
C GLY A 331 1.67 -13.04 24.79
N GLY A 332 1.89 -11.87 25.41
CA GLY A 332 0.84 -10.98 25.92
C GLY A 332 0.11 -10.19 24.83
N GLN A 333 0.73 -9.99 23.66
CA GLN A 333 0.08 -9.35 22.50
C GLN A 333 -0.41 -10.39 21.49
N PRO A 334 -1.64 -10.24 20.95
CA PRO A 334 -2.14 -11.13 19.91
C PRO A 334 -1.41 -10.89 18.59
N ARG A 335 -1.26 -11.94 17.80
CA ARG A 335 -0.55 -11.86 16.51
C ARG A 335 -1.31 -11.03 15.47
N VAL A 336 -2.64 -11.00 15.57
CA VAL A 336 -3.51 -10.25 14.67
C VAL A 336 -4.53 -9.44 15.49
N HIS A 337 -4.59 -8.13 15.24
CA HIS A 337 -5.63 -7.24 15.73
C HIS A 337 -6.52 -6.80 14.55
N LEU A 338 -7.82 -7.01 14.66
CA LEU A 338 -8.81 -6.64 13.66
C LEU A 338 -9.63 -5.44 14.13
N CYS A 339 -9.83 -4.48 13.24
CA CYS A 339 -10.95 -3.55 13.29
C CYS A 339 -12.08 -4.11 12.40
N LEU A 340 -13.26 -4.39 12.96
CA LEU A 340 -14.38 -4.97 12.23
C LEU A 340 -15.27 -3.86 11.68
N ARG A 341 -15.37 -3.74 10.34
CA ARG A 341 -16.27 -2.83 9.64
C ARG A 341 -17.73 -3.32 9.72
N GLN A 342 -18.25 -3.36 10.94
CA GLN A 342 -19.63 -3.70 11.30
C GLN A 342 -20.46 -2.44 11.50
N GLY A 343 -21.58 -2.34 10.80
CA GLY A 343 -22.38 -1.12 10.74
C GLY A 343 -21.84 -0.08 9.75
N GLU A 344 -22.18 1.19 9.98
CA GLU A 344 -21.88 2.32 9.09
C GLU A 344 -21.23 3.46 9.88
N ALA A 345 -19.95 3.73 9.64
CA ALA A 345 -19.25 4.86 10.25
C ALA A 345 -19.38 6.15 9.44
N GLY A 346 -19.72 6.07 8.15
CA GLY A 346 -19.58 7.19 7.22
C GLY A 346 -18.18 7.26 6.62
N VAL A 347 -17.81 8.45 6.13
CA VAL A 347 -16.55 8.70 5.41
C VAL A 347 -15.87 9.91 6.04
N ASP A 348 -14.57 9.77 6.32
CA ASP A 348 -13.73 10.76 7.02
C ASP A 348 -14.36 11.21 8.36
N ASP A 349 -14.88 10.24 9.14
CA ASP A 349 -15.48 10.45 10.48
C ASP A 349 -14.73 9.63 11.54
N PRO A 350 -13.59 10.14 12.05
CA PRO A 350 -12.78 9.43 13.03
C PRO A 350 -13.51 9.02 14.30
N GLU A 351 -14.50 9.82 14.76
CA GLU A 351 -15.24 9.52 16.00
C GLU A 351 -16.11 8.28 15.86
N ARG A 352 -16.73 8.09 14.68
CA ARG A 352 -17.54 6.90 14.38
C ARG A 352 -16.67 5.72 14.01
N GLU A 353 -15.62 5.94 13.22
CA GLU A 353 -14.65 4.90 12.85
C GLU A 353 -14.01 4.24 14.07
N HIS A 354 -13.68 5.01 15.11
CA HIS A 354 -13.16 4.49 16.37
C HIS A 354 -14.07 3.52 17.11
N LYS A 355 -15.38 3.59 16.86
CA LYS A 355 -16.39 2.76 17.52
C LYS A 355 -16.57 1.41 16.84
N PHE A 356 -15.91 1.17 15.70
CA PHE A 356 -15.91 -0.15 15.10
C PHE A 356 -15.39 -1.20 16.10
N PRO A 357 -16.06 -2.36 16.22
CA PRO A 357 -15.63 -3.42 17.11
C PRO A 357 -14.20 -3.88 16.81
N LYS A 358 -13.46 -4.23 17.86
CA LYS A 358 -12.09 -4.77 17.74
C LYS A 358 -12.11 -6.25 18.10
N ARG A 359 -11.37 -7.08 17.35
CA ARG A 359 -11.20 -8.51 17.64
C ARG A 359 -9.74 -8.92 17.55
N HIS A 360 -9.31 -9.83 18.43
CA HIS A 360 -7.96 -10.36 18.46
C HIS A 360 -7.95 -11.79 17.93
N GLU A 361 -6.93 -12.12 17.14
CA GLU A 361 -6.81 -13.40 16.46
C GLU A 361 -5.38 -13.94 16.56
N ASN A 362 -5.26 -15.26 16.48
CA ASN A 362 -3.97 -15.95 16.65
C ASN A 362 -3.13 -15.98 15.36
N ASP A 363 -3.74 -15.86 14.19
CA ASP A 363 -3.01 -15.93 12.93
C ASP A 363 -3.77 -15.28 11.76
N TRP A 364 -3.07 -15.10 10.64
CA TRP A 364 -3.65 -14.65 9.37
C TRP A 364 -3.20 -15.56 8.20
N PRO A 365 -4.10 -16.04 7.32
CA PRO A 365 -5.56 -15.91 7.38
C PRO A 365 -6.16 -16.47 8.67
N LEU A 366 -7.36 -16.02 9.03
CA LEU A 366 -7.93 -16.37 10.33
C LEU A 366 -8.09 -17.90 10.47
N PRO A 367 -7.64 -18.50 11.58
CA PRO A 367 -7.78 -19.95 11.79
C PRO A 367 -9.24 -20.37 11.59
N GLY A 368 -9.49 -21.45 10.84
CA GLY A 368 -10.84 -21.95 10.59
C GLY A 368 -11.73 -21.08 9.68
N THR A 369 -11.16 -20.17 8.90
CA THR A 369 -11.88 -19.48 7.81
C THR A 369 -12.58 -20.49 6.90
N LEU A 370 -13.86 -20.27 6.61
CA LEU A 370 -14.64 -21.09 5.68
C LEU A 370 -14.66 -20.40 4.31
N TYR A 371 -13.86 -20.92 3.37
CA TYR A 371 -13.86 -20.43 2.00
C TYR A 371 -15.07 -20.95 1.23
N GLN A 372 -16.12 -20.13 1.14
CA GLN A 372 -17.41 -20.47 0.53
C GLN A 372 -17.52 -19.87 -0.87
N ARG A 373 -17.96 -20.68 -1.84
CA ARG A 373 -18.27 -20.21 -3.19
C ARG A 373 -19.67 -19.59 -3.25
N PHE A 374 -19.75 -18.43 -3.89
CA PHE A 374 -20.97 -17.74 -4.28
C PHE A 374 -21.01 -17.67 -5.81
N PHE A 375 -21.80 -18.53 -6.42
CA PHE A 375 -21.92 -18.71 -7.87
C PHE A 375 -22.68 -17.56 -8.51
N LEU A 376 -22.20 -17.09 -9.65
CA LEU A 376 -22.88 -16.09 -10.47
C LEU A 376 -24.01 -16.77 -11.24
N ALA A 377 -25.25 -16.36 -11.00
CA ALA A 377 -26.45 -16.94 -11.60
C ALA A 377 -26.98 -16.11 -12.79
N ALA A 378 -27.88 -16.70 -13.57
CA ALA A 378 -28.45 -16.08 -14.77
C ALA A 378 -29.33 -14.85 -14.50
N ASP A 379 -29.87 -14.73 -13.29
CA ASP A 379 -30.77 -13.65 -12.87
C ASP A 379 -30.05 -12.55 -12.08
N GLU A 380 -28.74 -12.37 -12.34
CA GLU A 380 -27.88 -11.37 -11.69
C GLU A 380 -27.80 -11.53 -10.16
N LYS A 381 -27.96 -12.77 -9.67
CA LYS A 381 -27.78 -13.11 -8.26
C LYS A 381 -26.47 -13.84 -8.03
N LEU A 382 -25.99 -13.71 -6.79
CA LEU A 382 -25.00 -14.60 -6.19
C LEU A 382 -25.75 -15.69 -5.41
N ALA A 383 -25.44 -16.96 -5.68
CA ALA A 383 -26.07 -18.11 -5.05
C ALA A 383 -25.02 -19.00 -4.35
N ILE A 384 -25.37 -19.63 -3.23
CA ILE A 384 -24.46 -20.54 -2.51
C ILE A 384 -24.37 -21.94 -3.13
N HIS A 385 -25.18 -22.20 -4.15
CA HIS A 385 -25.18 -23.43 -4.96
C HIS A 385 -25.15 -23.06 -6.44
N PRO A 386 -24.51 -23.89 -7.29
CA PRO A 386 -24.49 -23.65 -8.73
C PRO A 386 -25.90 -23.83 -9.32
N SER A 387 -26.18 -23.07 -10.39
CA SER A 387 -27.41 -23.22 -11.19
C SER A 387 -27.21 -24.30 -12.26
N ASP A 388 -28.23 -25.11 -12.54
CA ASP A 388 -28.18 -26.07 -13.66
C ASP A 388 -28.22 -25.38 -15.03
N THR A 389 -28.77 -24.16 -15.08
CA THR A 389 -28.82 -23.34 -16.31
C THR A 389 -27.56 -22.50 -16.43
N THR A 390 -26.89 -22.58 -17.57
CA THR A 390 -25.77 -21.70 -17.95
C THR A 390 -26.24 -20.57 -18.86
N THR A 391 -25.72 -19.36 -18.65
CA THR A 391 -25.94 -18.21 -19.54
C THR A 391 -24.67 -17.37 -19.65
N SER A 392 -24.76 -16.18 -20.21
CA SER A 392 -23.67 -15.21 -20.22
C SER A 392 -24.20 -13.78 -20.19
N VAL A 393 -23.39 -12.88 -19.65
CA VAL A 393 -23.66 -11.43 -19.68
C VAL A 393 -22.50 -10.75 -20.39
N SER A 394 -22.82 -9.87 -21.34
CA SER A 394 -21.83 -9.15 -22.15
C SER A 394 -21.85 -7.66 -21.86
N TYR A 395 -20.69 -7.02 -21.93
CA TYR A 395 -20.52 -5.58 -21.71
C TYR A 395 -19.43 -5.03 -22.63
N ASP A 396 -19.45 -3.72 -22.83
CA ASP A 396 -18.43 -3.06 -23.63
C ASP A 396 -17.13 -2.92 -22.83
N ALA A 397 -16.01 -3.34 -23.42
CA ALA A 397 -14.73 -3.32 -22.72
C ALA A 397 -14.23 -1.91 -22.39
N MET A 398 -14.58 -0.89 -23.20
CA MET A 398 -13.92 0.43 -23.18
C MET A 398 -14.88 1.63 -23.18
N ASP A 399 -16.14 1.48 -23.60
CA ASP A 399 -17.07 2.62 -23.80
C ASP A 399 -17.66 3.19 -22.49
N GLY A 400 -17.16 2.77 -21.33
CA GLY A 400 -17.68 3.21 -20.03
C GLY A 400 -19.08 2.69 -19.72
N SER A 401 -19.48 1.56 -20.31
CA SER A 401 -20.76 0.91 -20.02
C SER A 401 -20.88 0.57 -18.54
N ASP A 402 -22.09 0.62 -17.99
CA ASP A 402 -22.34 0.24 -16.60
C ASP A 402 -21.75 -1.15 -16.29
N PRO A 403 -21.13 -1.34 -15.10
CA PRO A 403 -20.61 -2.62 -14.68
C PRO A 403 -21.75 -3.66 -14.65
N ILE A 404 -21.43 -4.92 -14.99
CA ILE A 404 -22.35 -6.02 -14.72
C ILE A 404 -22.32 -6.31 -13.22
N SER A 405 -23.48 -6.56 -12.60
CA SER A 405 -23.59 -6.71 -11.15
C SER A 405 -24.28 -8.01 -10.74
N PHE A 406 -23.81 -8.63 -9.66
CA PHE A 406 -24.42 -9.82 -9.05
C PHE A 406 -24.66 -9.57 -7.56
N ARG A 407 -25.83 -9.94 -7.05
CA ARG A 407 -26.28 -9.54 -5.71
C ARG A 407 -26.56 -10.72 -4.79
N TYR A 408 -26.10 -10.62 -3.54
CA TYR A 408 -26.47 -11.53 -2.45
C TYR A 408 -27.07 -10.72 -1.29
N LYS A 409 -28.37 -10.87 -1.04
CA LYS A 409 -29.01 -10.32 0.16
C LYS A 409 -28.87 -11.32 1.31
N THR A 410 -28.16 -10.95 2.36
CA THR A 410 -27.85 -11.90 3.42
C THR A 410 -29.06 -12.16 4.34
N PRO A 411 -29.42 -13.43 4.62
CA PRO A 411 -30.54 -13.75 5.51
C PRO A 411 -30.17 -13.71 7.00
N ALA A 412 -28.86 -13.75 7.31
CA ALA A 412 -28.29 -13.78 8.64
C ALA A 412 -27.02 -12.89 8.65
N PRO A 413 -26.44 -12.55 9.83
CA PRO A 413 -25.16 -11.87 9.88
C PRO A 413 -24.11 -12.65 9.09
N LEU A 414 -23.38 -11.97 8.21
CA LEU A 414 -22.34 -12.55 7.35
C LEU A 414 -21.06 -11.73 7.52
N GLU A 415 -20.07 -12.30 8.16
CA GLU A 415 -18.73 -11.74 8.21
C GLU A 415 -17.86 -12.31 7.09
N ILE A 416 -17.23 -11.42 6.34
CA ILE A 416 -16.23 -11.73 5.33
C ILE A 416 -14.91 -11.12 5.80
N THR A 417 -13.94 -11.96 6.17
CA THR A 417 -12.62 -11.50 6.64
C THR A 417 -11.51 -12.38 6.09
N GLY A 418 -10.71 -11.86 5.15
CA GLY A 418 -9.63 -12.62 4.53
C GLY A 418 -9.37 -12.22 3.08
N HIS A 419 -8.66 -13.09 2.36
CA HIS A 419 -8.41 -12.97 0.92
C HIS A 419 -9.58 -13.47 0.09
N ILE A 420 -9.85 -12.83 -1.06
CA ILE A 420 -10.98 -13.14 -1.93
C ILE A 420 -10.46 -13.49 -3.33
N VAL A 421 -11.12 -14.44 -3.98
CA VAL A 421 -10.88 -14.77 -5.40
C VAL A 421 -12.19 -14.70 -6.16
N ALA A 422 -12.19 -13.96 -7.27
CA ALA A 422 -13.26 -14.07 -8.27
C ALA A 422 -12.81 -15.01 -9.38
N HIS A 423 -13.35 -16.22 -9.40
CA HIS A 423 -13.17 -17.16 -10.50
C HIS A 423 -14.19 -16.84 -11.58
N LEU A 424 -13.72 -16.53 -12.79
CA LEU A 424 -14.57 -16.15 -13.90
C LEU A 424 -14.22 -16.97 -15.13
N THR A 425 -15.23 -17.42 -15.86
CA THR A 425 -15.08 -17.83 -17.25
C THR A 425 -15.40 -16.66 -18.14
N VAL A 426 -14.40 -16.15 -18.86
CA VAL A 426 -14.52 -14.94 -19.70
C VAL A 426 -14.15 -15.21 -21.16
N SER A 427 -14.73 -14.43 -22.07
CA SER A 427 -14.36 -14.40 -23.49
C SER A 427 -14.54 -13.00 -24.05
N ALA A 428 -13.92 -12.69 -25.19
CA ALA A 428 -14.11 -11.41 -25.87
C ALA A 428 -14.41 -11.60 -27.37
N SER A 429 -15.16 -10.68 -27.96
CA SER A 429 -15.44 -10.64 -29.40
C SER A 429 -15.29 -9.23 -29.97
N ARG A 430 -15.05 -9.13 -31.28
CA ARG A 430 -14.98 -7.83 -31.95
C ARG A 430 -16.33 -7.09 -31.88
N LYS A 431 -16.28 -5.76 -31.80
CA LYS A 431 -17.47 -4.93 -32.10
C LYS A 431 -17.80 -5.05 -33.60
N PRO A 432 -19.07 -4.99 -34.01
CA PRO A 432 -19.44 -5.08 -35.43
C PRO A 432 -18.73 -4.08 -36.35
N ALA A 433 -18.36 -2.90 -35.81
CA ALA A 433 -17.69 -1.83 -36.55
C ALA A 433 -16.15 -1.96 -36.63
N ARG A 434 -15.56 -3.08 -36.18
CA ARG A 434 -14.10 -3.27 -36.13
C ARG A 434 -13.62 -4.49 -36.93
N ASP A 435 -12.50 -4.30 -37.62
CA ASP A 435 -11.89 -5.32 -38.47
C ASP A 435 -11.07 -6.35 -37.69
N SER A 436 -10.45 -5.96 -36.57
CA SER A 436 -9.59 -6.82 -35.75
C SER A 436 -10.24 -7.16 -34.40
N PRO A 437 -10.16 -8.42 -33.95
CA PRO A 437 -10.65 -8.81 -32.64
C PRO A 437 -9.74 -8.28 -31.51
N PRO A 438 -10.27 -8.12 -30.29
CA PRO A 438 -9.45 -7.84 -29.12
C PRO A 438 -8.47 -8.98 -28.86
N THR A 439 -7.27 -8.64 -28.40
CA THR A 439 -6.20 -9.61 -28.10
C THR A 439 -5.93 -9.74 -26.61
N ASP A 440 -6.65 -9.00 -25.78
CA ASP A 440 -6.59 -9.08 -24.32
C ASP A 440 -7.91 -8.60 -23.69
N ILE A 441 -8.07 -8.84 -22.39
CA ILE A 441 -9.21 -8.41 -21.57
C ILE A 441 -8.64 -7.83 -20.27
N ASP A 442 -9.02 -6.61 -19.92
CA ASP A 442 -8.80 -6.07 -18.59
C ASP A 442 -10.09 -6.24 -17.75
N LEU A 443 -9.95 -6.83 -16.56
CA LEU A 443 -11.04 -7.07 -15.61
C LEU A 443 -10.85 -6.22 -14.37
N PHE A 444 -11.91 -5.49 -14.00
CA PHE A 444 -12.01 -4.68 -12.80
C PHE A 444 -13.13 -5.24 -11.93
N ILE A 445 -12.78 -5.66 -10.72
CA ILE A 445 -13.69 -6.28 -9.75
C ILE A 445 -13.91 -5.31 -8.60
N THR A 446 -15.16 -5.06 -8.23
CA THR A 446 -15.52 -4.25 -7.05
C THR A 446 -16.54 -4.98 -6.19
N LEU A 447 -16.28 -5.07 -4.89
CA LEU A 447 -17.27 -5.51 -3.91
C LEU A 447 -17.87 -4.32 -3.18
N ARG A 448 -19.20 -4.25 -3.12
CA ARG A 448 -19.94 -3.17 -2.48
C ARG A 448 -20.87 -3.71 -1.40
N LYS A 449 -21.18 -2.86 -0.43
CA LYS A 449 -22.19 -3.09 0.59
C LYS A 449 -23.35 -2.15 0.33
N ILE A 450 -24.56 -2.70 0.24
CA ILE A 450 -25.80 -1.92 0.16
C ILE A 450 -26.59 -2.19 1.45
N ASN A 451 -26.97 -1.13 2.16
CA ASN A 451 -27.73 -1.26 3.39
C ASN A 451 -29.20 -1.61 3.12
N VAL A 452 -29.97 -1.83 4.20
CA VAL A 452 -31.39 -2.23 4.12
C VAL A 452 -32.29 -1.21 3.42
N ASN A 453 -31.85 0.05 3.31
CA ASN A 453 -32.56 1.13 2.63
C ASN A 453 -32.20 1.22 1.13
N GLY A 454 -31.34 0.34 0.63
CA GLY A 454 -30.88 0.37 -0.76
C GLY A 454 -29.76 1.37 -1.04
N GLN A 455 -29.12 1.94 -0.01
CA GLN A 455 -28.04 2.90 -0.14
C GLN A 455 -26.68 2.20 -0.05
N GLU A 456 -25.71 2.65 -0.85
CA GLU A 456 -24.34 2.15 -0.74
C GLU A 456 -23.66 2.64 0.54
N VAL A 457 -23.01 1.71 1.23
CA VAL A 457 -22.18 1.97 2.39
C VAL A 457 -20.74 2.11 1.90
N PHE A 458 -20.20 3.33 2.04
CA PHE A 458 -18.80 3.63 1.77
C PHE A 458 -17.98 3.61 3.06
N TYR A 459 -16.69 3.38 2.89
CA TYR A 459 -15.68 3.50 3.93
C TYR A 459 -14.68 4.59 3.56
N THR A 460 -13.88 5.01 4.54
CA THR A 460 -12.83 6.00 4.34
C THR A 460 -11.63 5.38 3.64
N GLY A 461 -11.30 5.89 2.46
CA GLY A 461 -10.12 5.55 1.69
C GLY A 461 -8.87 6.32 2.13
N THR A 462 -7.75 6.04 1.47
CA THR A 462 -6.43 6.62 1.75
C THR A 462 -6.47 8.15 1.89
N MET A 463 -7.20 8.86 1.03
CA MET A 463 -7.23 10.32 1.01
C MET A 463 -8.38 10.93 1.82
N GLY A 464 -9.14 10.10 2.56
CA GLY A 464 -10.42 10.50 3.14
C GLY A 464 -11.59 10.46 2.15
N ASP A 465 -11.38 9.86 0.98
CA ASP A 465 -12.37 9.69 -0.07
C ASP A 465 -13.27 8.46 0.18
N PRO A 466 -14.51 8.44 -0.33
CA PRO A 466 -15.39 7.28 -0.19
C PRO A 466 -14.90 6.11 -1.06
N VAL A 467 -14.65 4.95 -0.43
CA VAL A 467 -14.27 3.72 -1.12
C VAL A 467 -15.27 2.57 -0.85
N PRO A 468 -15.44 1.63 -1.80
CA PRO A 468 -16.27 0.45 -1.60
C PRO A 468 -15.61 -0.54 -0.62
N ILE A 469 -16.14 -1.77 -0.48
CA ILE A 469 -15.58 -2.77 0.45
C ILE A 469 -14.12 -3.06 0.09
N VAL A 470 -13.87 -3.43 -1.17
CA VAL A 470 -12.57 -3.83 -1.70
C VAL A 470 -12.63 -3.96 -3.23
N LYS A 471 -11.46 -4.03 -3.88
CA LYS A 471 -11.30 -4.16 -5.33
C LYS A 471 -10.30 -5.26 -5.72
N GLY A 472 -10.34 -5.66 -6.98
CA GLY A 472 -9.43 -6.62 -7.60
C GLY A 472 -9.27 -6.38 -9.10
N TRP A 473 -8.17 -6.84 -9.68
CA TRP A 473 -7.80 -6.57 -11.07
C TRP A 473 -7.10 -7.75 -11.71
N LEU A 474 -7.33 -7.94 -13.01
CA LEU A 474 -6.52 -8.85 -13.81
C LEU A 474 -6.53 -8.44 -15.29
N ARG A 475 -5.33 -8.32 -15.87
CA ARG A 475 -5.12 -8.42 -17.31
C ARG A 475 -5.10 -9.89 -17.70
N VAL A 476 -6.06 -10.36 -18.49
CA VAL A 476 -6.27 -11.79 -18.76
C VAL A 476 -5.09 -12.42 -19.49
N SER A 477 -4.31 -11.68 -20.29
CA SER A 477 -3.07 -12.22 -20.85
C SER A 477 -2.01 -12.56 -19.81
N GLN A 478 -2.11 -12.01 -18.61
CA GLN A 478 -1.26 -12.32 -17.44
C GLN A 478 -1.88 -13.40 -16.53
N ARG A 479 -2.85 -14.18 -17.02
CA ARG A 479 -3.60 -15.14 -16.19
C ARG A 479 -2.78 -16.30 -15.63
N LEU A 480 -1.62 -16.62 -16.20
CA LEU A 480 -0.82 -17.80 -15.84
C LEU A 480 -0.47 -17.80 -14.34
N ILE A 481 -1.01 -18.79 -13.62
CA ILE A 481 -0.72 -19.03 -12.22
C ILE A 481 0.50 -19.94 -12.13
N ASP A 482 1.46 -19.56 -11.30
CA ASP A 482 2.57 -20.43 -10.92
C ASP A 482 2.15 -21.29 -9.73
N ALA A 483 1.56 -22.44 -10.05
CA ALA A 483 1.10 -23.40 -9.05
C ALA A 483 2.25 -24.05 -8.25
N SER A 484 3.50 -23.93 -8.72
CA SER A 484 4.67 -24.45 -8.02
C SER A 484 5.19 -23.48 -6.95
N HIS A 485 4.78 -22.21 -7.00
CA HIS A 485 5.22 -21.22 -6.05
C HIS A 485 4.68 -21.52 -4.65
N HIS A 486 5.55 -21.55 -3.64
CA HIS A 486 5.21 -21.97 -2.28
C HIS A 486 4.21 -21.03 -1.56
N PHE A 487 4.01 -19.81 -2.05
CA PHE A 487 2.95 -18.89 -1.59
C PHE A 487 1.64 -19.00 -2.35
N HIS A 488 1.54 -19.79 -3.41
CA HIS A 488 0.28 -20.03 -4.08
C HIS A 488 -0.72 -20.71 -3.14
N ARG A 489 -1.94 -20.20 -3.08
CA ARG A 489 -3.10 -20.81 -2.44
C ARG A 489 -4.32 -20.64 -3.35
N ASP A 490 -5.32 -21.49 -3.20
CA ASP A 490 -6.58 -21.37 -3.95
C ASP A 490 -7.29 -20.02 -3.71
N PHE A 491 -7.13 -19.45 -2.51
CA PHE A 491 -7.66 -18.13 -2.14
C PHE A 491 -6.67 -16.97 -2.40
N MET A 492 -5.48 -17.26 -2.93
CA MET A 492 -4.42 -16.29 -3.18
C MET A 492 -3.55 -16.78 -4.35
N PRO A 493 -4.05 -16.67 -5.60
CA PRO A 493 -3.32 -17.12 -6.78
C PRO A 493 -2.01 -16.35 -6.93
N TYR A 494 -0.91 -17.06 -7.19
CA TYR A 494 0.40 -16.43 -7.36
C TYR A 494 0.77 -16.35 -8.85
N ARG A 495 1.25 -15.18 -9.28
CA ARG A 495 1.62 -14.89 -10.66
C ARG A 495 2.96 -14.18 -10.71
N ASN A 496 3.85 -14.59 -11.60
CA ASN A 496 5.17 -13.99 -11.74
C ASN A 496 5.14 -12.63 -12.46
N TYR A 497 4.20 -12.45 -13.40
CA TYR A 497 4.12 -11.29 -14.29
C TYR A 497 5.38 -11.10 -15.13
N HIS A 498 5.99 -12.20 -15.58
CA HIS A 498 7.11 -12.16 -16.50
C HIS A 498 6.63 -12.03 -17.95
N SER A 499 7.48 -11.47 -18.80
CA SER A 499 7.22 -11.34 -20.23
C SER A 499 6.91 -12.69 -20.91
N THR A 500 7.52 -13.78 -20.42
CA THR A 500 7.31 -15.15 -20.91
C THR A 500 5.97 -15.76 -20.51
N ASP A 501 5.27 -15.17 -19.53
CA ASP A 501 3.99 -15.69 -19.01
C ASP A 501 2.78 -15.19 -19.83
N VAL A 502 3.00 -14.27 -20.77
CA VAL A 502 1.96 -13.64 -21.58
C VAL A 502 1.26 -14.68 -22.46
N GLN A 503 -0.06 -14.80 -22.29
CA GLN A 503 -0.92 -15.65 -23.11
C GLN A 503 -2.01 -14.81 -23.78
N PRO A 504 -1.89 -14.45 -25.07
CA PRO A 504 -2.89 -13.62 -25.74
C PRO A 504 -4.32 -14.21 -25.67
N VAL A 505 -5.31 -13.33 -25.66
CA VAL A 505 -6.73 -13.67 -25.79
C VAL A 505 -7.07 -13.81 -27.27
N LYS A 506 -7.89 -14.80 -27.61
CA LYS A 506 -8.45 -15.01 -28.95
C LYS A 506 -9.95 -14.80 -28.92
N GLU A 507 -10.47 -14.35 -30.05
CA GLU A 507 -11.89 -14.11 -30.23
C GLU A 507 -12.73 -15.35 -29.90
N SER A 508 -13.74 -15.16 -29.07
CA SER A 508 -14.73 -16.15 -28.65
C SER A 508 -14.16 -17.38 -27.91
N GLU A 509 -12.86 -17.45 -27.66
CA GLU A 509 -12.26 -18.47 -26.80
C GLU A 509 -12.61 -18.15 -25.33
N LYS A 510 -12.96 -19.20 -24.56
CA LYS A 510 -13.31 -19.07 -23.15
C LYS A 510 -12.10 -19.34 -22.28
N TYR A 511 -11.85 -18.46 -21.32
CA TYR A 511 -10.75 -18.56 -20.36
C TYR A 511 -11.32 -18.62 -18.95
N ALA A 512 -11.06 -19.71 -18.24
CA ALA A 512 -11.28 -19.79 -16.79
C ALA A 512 -10.08 -19.14 -16.08
N ILE A 513 -10.34 -18.09 -15.29
CA ILE A 513 -9.32 -17.27 -14.65
C ILE A 513 -9.68 -16.97 -13.20
N ASP A 514 -8.66 -16.80 -12.36
CA ASP A 514 -8.80 -16.39 -10.97
C ASP A 514 -8.29 -14.95 -10.78
N VAL A 515 -9.20 -14.01 -10.54
CA VAL A 515 -8.85 -12.63 -10.20
C VAL A 515 -8.60 -12.53 -8.70
N GLU A 516 -7.42 -12.04 -8.31
CA GLU A 516 -7.15 -11.65 -6.92
C GLU A 516 -7.99 -10.42 -6.58
N VAL A 517 -8.85 -10.55 -5.57
CA VAL A 517 -9.51 -9.42 -4.91
C VAL A 517 -8.81 -9.25 -3.57
N TRP A 518 -8.37 -8.03 -3.28
CA TRP A 518 -7.49 -7.76 -2.14
C TRP A 518 -8.13 -8.19 -0.81
N PRO A 519 -7.30 -8.47 0.23
CA PRO A 519 -7.83 -8.88 1.52
C PRO A 519 -8.75 -7.80 2.11
N THR A 520 -9.79 -8.23 2.82
CA THR A 520 -10.78 -7.31 3.38
C THR A 520 -11.36 -7.82 4.69
N ASN A 521 -12.07 -6.93 5.38
CA ASN A 521 -13.03 -7.25 6.41
C ASN A 521 -14.34 -6.49 6.13
N VAL A 522 -15.49 -7.14 6.25
CA VAL A 522 -16.81 -6.49 6.29
C VAL A 522 -17.80 -7.39 7.01
N VAL A 523 -18.72 -6.80 7.79
CA VAL A 523 -19.86 -7.50 8.38
C VAL A 523 -21.15 -6.98 7.74
N LEU A 524 -21.91 -7.90 7.15
CA LEU A 524 -23.26 -7.63 6.64
C LEU A 524 -24.29 -8.12 7.65
N GLU A 525 -25.20 -7.23 8.04
CA GLU A 525 -26.36 -7.53 8.87
C GLU A 525 -27.52 -8.12 8.02
N PRO A 526 -28.45 -8.87 8.63
CA PRO A 526 -29.60 -9.43 7.92
C PRO A 526 -30.35 -8.39 7.09
N GLY A 527 -30.54 -8.70 5.81
CA GLY A 527 -31.21 -7.83 4.85
C GLY A 527 -30.30 -6.85 4.11
N GLU A 528 -29.04 -6.68 4.53
CA GLU A 528 -28.03 -5.98 3.73
C GLU A 528 -27.62 -6.83 2.53
N THR A 529 -27.09 -6.17 1.50
CA THR A 529 -26.75 -6.81 0.22
C THR A 529 -25.28 -6.63 -0.11
N LEU A 530 -24.60 -7.75 -0.37
CA LEU A 530 -23.30 -7.78 -1.02
C LEU A 530 -23.52 -7.67 -2.53
N VAL A 531 -22.77 -6.80 -3.19
CA VAL A 531 -22.79 -6.65 -4.65
C VAL A 531 -21.40 -6.89 -5.20
N LEU A 532 -21.28 -7.81 -6.15
CA LEU A 532 -20.11 -8.01 -7.00
C LEU A 532 -20.32 -7.25 -8.30
N GLU A 533 -19.40 -6.36 -8.64
CA GLU A 533 -19.34 -5.69 -9.94
C GLU A 533 -18.15 -6.19 -10.76
N ILE A 534 -18.37 -6.38 -12.06
CA ILE A 534 -17.34 -6.71 -13.04
C ILE A 534 -17.42 -5.68 -14.16
N ALA A 535 -16.29 -5.05 -14.47
CA ALA A 535 -16.20 -4.02 -15.49
C ALA A 535 -14.93 -4.17 -16.34
N GLY A 536 -14.91 -3.48 -17.47
CA GLY A 536 -13.73 -3.28 -18.31
C GLY A 536 -12.93 -2.03 -17.92
N HIS A 537 -13.34 -1.26 -16.91
CA HIS A 537 -12.69 -0.03 -16.49
C HIS A 537 -12.87 0.20 -14.98
N ASP A 538 -12.20 1.21 -14.44
CA ASP A 538 -12.39 1.62 -13.05
C ASP A 538 -13.84 2.01 -12.77
N THR A 539 -14.36 1.50 -11.66
CA THR A 539 -15.65 1.92 -11.08
C THR A 539 -15.41 2.86 -9.88
N GLN A 540 -16.45 3.22 -9.13
CA GLN A 540 -16.41 4.14 -7.99
C GLN A 540 -15.31 3.85 -6.96
N GLY A 541 -14.83 4.90 -6.30
CA GLY A 541 -13.87 4.82 -5.20
C GLY A 541 -12.44 4.46 -5.62
N VAL A 542 -11.99 4.92 -6.80
CA VAL A 542 -10.59 4.79 -7.25
C VAL A 542 -9.74 6.05 -7.02
N GLY A 543 -10.37 7.20 -6.79
CA GLY A 543 -9.66 8.46 -6.50
C GLY A 543 -8.52 8.77 -7.47
N SER A 544 -7.32 8.94 -6.93
CA SER A 544 -6.08 9.16 -7.69
C SER A 544 -5.41 7.88 -8.18
N PHE A 545 -5.98 6.69 -7.98
CA PHE A 545 -5.36 5.39 -8.30
C PHE A 545 -5.99 4.71 -9.53
N SER A 546 -6.44 5.49 -10.51
CA SER A 546 -7.07 4.97 -11.73
C SER A 546 -6.07 4.30 -12.68
N HIS A 547 -6.62 3.53 -13.61
CA HIS A 547 -5.98 2.67 -14.60
C HIS A 547 -6.43 3.09 -16.01
N GLY A 548 -6.11 4.33 -16.38
CA GLY A 548 -6.62 4.99 -17.59
C GLY A 548 -5.57 5.20 -18.68
N HIS A 549 -4.33 4.75 -18.46
CA HIS A 549 -3.21 5.09 -19.33
C HIS A 549 -3.43 4.64 -20.79
N ALA A 550 -3.54 5.61 -21.70
CA ALA A 550 -3.92 5.40 -23.11
C ALA A 550 -3.00 4.44 -23.90
N LYS A 551 -1.71 4.33 -23.55
CA LYS A 551 -0.79 3.37 -24.20
C LYS A 551 -0.75 1.99 -23.53
N ASP A 552 -1.12 1.92 -22.25
CA ASP A 552 -1.21 0.64 -21.55
C ASP A 552 -2.52 -0.08 -21.89
N ARG A 553 -3.59 0.72 -22.07
CA ARG A 553 -4.95 0.29 -22.38
C ARG A 553 -5.41 0.83 -23.74
N ASP A 554 -4.64 0.54 -24.79
CA ASP A 554 -4.93 1.04 -26.12
C ASP A 554 -6.17 0.34 -26.73
N GLU A 555 -6.96 1.07 -27.51
CA GLU A 555 -8.17 0.50 -28.08
C GLU A 555 -7.91 -0.66 -29.05
N LYS A 556 -6.75 -0.69 -29.73
CA LYS A 556 -6.44 -1.78 -30.68
C LYS A 556 -6.40 -3.13 -29.96
N THR A 557 -5.89 -3.15 -28.74
CA THR A 557 -5.78 -4.35 -27.90
C THR A 557 -7.11 -4.72 -27.23
N PHE A 558 -7.81 -3.75 -26.63
CA PHE A 558 -8.90 -4.01 -25.69
C PHE A 558 -10.32 -3.71 -26.21
N SER A 559 -10.48 -2.88 -27.25
CA SER A 559 -11.81 -2.50 -27.72
C SER A 559 -12.54 -3.71 -28.31
N GLY A 560 -13.64 -4.09 -27.67
CA GLY A 560 -14.41 -5.29 -27.96
C GLY A 560 -15.61 -5.43 -27.04
N ILE A 561 -16.32 -6.54 -27.17
CA ILE A 561 -17.40 -6.96 -26.26
C ILE A 561 -16.85 -8.07 -25.38
N ASN A 562 -16.73 -7.79 -24.09
CA ASN A 562 -16.36 -8.79 -23.09
C ASN A 562 -17.61 -9.56 -22.66
N THR A 563 -17.45 -10.83 -22.32
CA THR A 563 -18.54 -11.71 -21.90
C THR A 563 -18.12 -12.53 -20.70
N VAL A 564 -18.93 -12.51 -19.64
CA VAL A 564 -18.80 -13.39 -18.47
C VAL A 564 -19.82 -14.50 -18.58
N HIS A 565 -19.36 -15.75 -18.54
CA HIS A 565 -20.20 -16.95 -18.59
C HIS A 565 -20.64 -17.31 -17.17
N THR A 566 -21.93 -17.48 -16.95
CA THR A 566 -22.54 -17.68 -15.62
C THR A 566 -23.37 -18.97 -15.58
N GLY A 567 -23.79 -19.37 -14.38
CA GLY A 567 -24.43 -20.66 -14.15
C GLY A 567 -23.47 -21.85 -14.24
N GLY A 568 -23.91 -23.01 -13.76
CA GLY A 568 -23.04 -24.15 -13.48
C GLY A 568 -21.88 -23.75 -12.57
N GLU A 569 -20.69 -24.26 -12.87
CA GLU A 569 -19.44 -23.90 -12.19
C GLU A 569 -18.61 -22.87 -12.97
N ASN A 570 -19.18 -22.20 -13.99
CA ASN A 570 -18.41 -21.30 -14.87
C ASN A 570 -17.78 -20.12 -14.14
N SER A 571 -18.51 -19.50 -13.20
CA SER A 571 -18.05 -18.31 -12.48
C SER A 571 -18.58 -18.27 -11.04
N TRP A 572 -17.72 -17.94 -10.09
CA TRP A 572 -18.05 -17.81 -8.67
C TRP A 572 -17.10 -16.86 -7.93
N LEU A 573 -17.56 -16.34 -6.81
CA LEU A 573 -16.76 -15.59 -5.85
C LEU A 573 -16.44 -16.48 -4.65
N LEU A 574 -15.16 -16.67 -4.32
CA LEU A 574 -14.72 -17.39 -3.13
C LEU A 574 -14.52 -16.40 -1.99
N LEU A 575 -15.41 -16.46 -1.00
CA LEU A 575 -15.42 -15.55 0.13
C LEU A 575 -14.89 -16.24 1.41
N PRO A 576 -14.02 -15.56 2.18
CA PRO A 576 -13.54 -16.03 3.47
C PRO A 576 -14.60 -15.76 4.56
N VAL A 577 -15.56 -16.65 4.69
CA VAL A 577 -16.66 -16.53 5.66
C VAL A 577 -16.19 -16.93 7.05
N ILE A 578 -16.44 -16.07 8.04
CA ILE A 578 -16.13 -16.34 9.45
C ILE A 578 -17.41 -16.76 10.16
N ASN A 579 -17.36 -17.91 10.86
CA ASN A 579 -18.50 -18.39 11.62
C ASN A 579 -18.68 -17.53 12.89
N SER A 580 -19.88 -17.01 13.11
CA SER A 580 -20.21 -16.10 14.21
C SER A 580 -20.30 -16.77 15.59
N GLU A 581 -20.29 -18.11 15.65
CA GLU A 581 -20.35 -18.89 16.90
C GLU A 581 -18.98 -19.10 17.59
N ARG A 582 -17.99 -18.25 17.33
CA ARG A 582 -16.63 -18.38 17.89
C ARG A 582 -16.30 -17.45 19.03
#